data_AF-A0A7X8VUQ3-F1
#
_entry.id   AF-A0A7X8VUQ3-F1
#
_cell.length_a   1.000
_cell.length_b   1.000
_cell.length_c   1.000
_cell.angle_alpha   90.00
_cell.angle_beta   90.00
_cell.angle_gamma   90.00
#
_symmetry.space_group_name_H-M   'P 1'
#
loop_
_entity.id
_entity.type
_entity.pdbx_description
1 polymer ?
#
loop_
_entity_poly.entity_id
_entity_poly.type
_entity_poly.pdbx_seq_one_letter_code
_entity_poly.pdbx_strand_id
1 'polypeptide(L)'
;MASAQNIHSAAGHSTAAEAFSAAWLCADQNYHVLLSYLICSRHFAPGKARKILENFFADQFVRDKFQADSRRAGVCFRILIRESLELYLFEKQYETPSGQHFQPLDNLPSDPFFDRQWAREIIRETMRRVRNICVSEGGPELFECLLDDLSNRSYQDRPGELSLRTRYRNSEKIKQYLIQQLEALLMSTISDPRLVMQEWQALHQILPEDITLDPEILTQHFLSSQDMGAFWLELQSETIPGLGRTFRDLIQGPETTLAELQKTRQIIKLQNPGNTLPPELLAAMLYTCLAVELLKFNASLSESQLQTLPRSLFWLSKQQWLDPQTRKLAVQAEEKIQHLTASG
;
A
#
# COMPACT_ATOMS: atom_id res chain seq x y z
N MET A 1 -34.11 -19.27 -3.15
CA MET A 1 -33.27 -18.21 -2.54
C MET A 1 -32.85 -17.30 -3.67
N ALA A 2 -33.57 -16.19 -3.85
CA ALA A 2 -33.46 -15.32 -5.01
C ALA A 2 -32.37 -14.27 -4.78
N SER A 3 -31.44 -14.21 -5.73
CA SER A 3 -30.44 -13.16 -5.90
C SER A 3 -31.14 -11.81 -6.12
N ALA A 4 -30.80 -10.83 -5.29
CA ALA A 4 -31.14 -9.43 -5.56
C ALA A 4 -30.30 -8.98 -6.76
N GLN A 5 -30.95 -8.85 -7.91
CA GLN A 5 -30.35 -8.30 -9.12
C GLN A 5 -30.17 -6.79 -8.96
N ASN A 6 -28.95 -6.32 -9.25
CA ASN A 6 -28.61 -4.92 -9.39
C ASN A 6 -29.57 -4.24 -10.39
N ILE A 7 -30.34 -3.28 -9.90
CA ILE A 7 -31.00 -2.30 -10.76
C ILE A 7 -29.87 -1.36 -11.22
N HIS A 8 -29.79 -1.09 -12.53
CA HIS A 8 -28.79 -0.28 -13.25
C HIS A 8 -27.75 -1.04 -14.11
N SER A 9 -28.24 -1.98 -14.92
CA SER A 9 -27.60 -2.41 -16.17
C SER A 9 -28.67 -2.54 -17.26
N ALA A 10 -29.10 -1.42 -17.83
CA ALA A 10 -29.85 -1.40 -19.09
C ALA A 10 -29.66 -0.05 -19.77
N ALA A 11 -28.63 0.05 -20.61
CA ALA A 11 -28.52 1.08 -21.61
C ALA A 11 -29.58 0.83 -22.69
N GLY A 12 -30.57 1.72 -22.77
CA GLY A 12 -31.58 1.77 -23.83
C GLY A 12 -31.97 3.22 -24.05
N HIS A 13 -31.80 3.70 -25.28
CA HIS A 13 -31.76 5.11 -25.68
C HIS A 13 -33.00 5.92 -25.25
N SER A 14 -32.76 7.02 -24.52
CA SER A 14 -33.65 8.18 -24.45
C SER A 14 -32.82 9.44 -24.20
N THR A 15 -33.17 10.48 -24.95
CA THR A 15 -32.59 11.82 -25.02
C THR A 15 -32.53 12.53 -23.66
N ALA A 16 -31.39 13.19 -23.38
CA ALA A 16 -31.02 13.92 -22.15
C ALA A 16 -30.90 13.05 -20.88
N ALA A 17 -29.91 12.16 -20.85
CA ALA A 17 -29.48 11.54 -19.60
C ALA A 17 -28.79 12.61 -18.74
N GLU A 18 -29.46 13.11 -17.71
CA GLU A 18 -28.81 13.86 -16.63
C GLU A 18 -27.71 12.97 -16.06
N ALA A 19 -26.45 13.33 -16.31
CA ALA A 19 -25.32 12.65 -15.71
C ALA A 19 -25.41 12.85 -14.19
N PHE A 20 -25.60 11.76 -13.44
CA PHE A 20 -25.60 11.81 -11.98
C PHE A 20 -24.31 12.43 -11.45
N SER A 21 -24.41 13.20 -10.37
CA SER A 21 -23.24 13.82 -9.74
C SER A 21 -22.31 12.78 -9.10
N ALA A 22 -21.06 13.16 -8.83
CA ALA A 22 -20.09 12.25 -8.19
C ALA A 22 -20.55 11.80 -6.79
N ALA A 23 -21.15 12.70 -6.00
CA ALA A 23 -21.72 12.36 -4.70
C ALA A 23 -22.89 11.37 -4.81
N TRP A 24 -23.71 11.50 -5.87
CA TRP A 24 -24.79 10.55 -6.14
C TRP A 24 -24.28 9.15 -6.44
N LEU A 25 -23.34 9.04 -7.38
CA LEU A 25 -22.71 7.76 -7.74
C LEU A 25 -22.01 7.13 -6.52
N CYS A 26 -21.35 7.94 -5.70
CA CYS A 26 -20.73 7.49 -4.46
C CYS A 26 -21.76 6.95 -3.46
N ALA A 27 -22.88 7.65 -3.27
CA ALA A 27 -23.96 7.20 -2.38
C ALA A 27 -24.60 5.89 -2.84
N ASP A 28 -24.85 5.75 -4.15
CA ASP A 28 -25.41 4.54 -4.76
C ASP A 28 -24.46 3.34 -4.59
N GLN A 29 -23.18 3.52 -4.88
CA GLN A 29 -22.15 2.49 -4.70
C GLN A 29 -22.00 2.04 -3.23
N ASN A 30 -22.34 2.91 -2.28
CA ASN A 30 -22.26 2.66 -0.84
C ASN A 30 -23.66 2.49 -0.19
N TYR A 31 -24.67 2.10 -0.97
CA TYR A 31 -26.06 1.95 -0.51
C TYR A 31 -26.18 1.08 0.76
N HIS A 32 -25.42 -0.01 0.85
CA HIS A 32 -25.39 -0.92 1.99
C HIS A 32 -24.87 -0.27 3.28
N VAL A 33 -23.99 0.72 3.19
CA VAL A 33 -23.55 1.52 4.35
C VAL A 33 -24.71 2.36 4.87
N LEU A 34 -25.43 3.04 3.97
CA LEU A 34 -26.62 3.84 4.31
C LEU A 34 -27.74 2.97 4.89
N LEU A 35 -27.96 1.79 4.32
CA LEU A 35 -28.95 0.84 4.81
C LEU A 35 -28.60 0.34 6.22
N SER A 36 -27.33 -0.04 6.43
CA SER A 36 -26.86 -0.49 7.73
C SER A 36 -26.97 0.61 8.78
N TYR A 37 -26.70 1.85 8.41
CA TYR A 37 -26.85 3.01 9.27
C TYR A 37 -28.30 3.22 9.74
N LEU A 38 -29.26 3.20 8.80
CA LEU A 38 -30.68 3.33 9.13
C LEU A 38 -31.18 2.20 10.04
N ILE A 39 -30.69 0.98 9.83
CA ILE A 39 -31.10 -0.18 10.63
C ILE A 39 -30.45 -0.17 12.01
N CYS A 40 -29.14 0.06 12.08
CA CYS A 40 -28.37 -0.15 13.31
C CYS A 40 -28.30 1.10 14.19
N SER A 41 -28.10 2.28 13.60
CA SER A 41 -28.01 3.54 14.35
C SER A 41 -29.37 4.21 14.53
N ARG A 42 -30.27 4.09 13.54
CA ARG A 42 -31.62 4.71 13.59
C ARG A 42 -32.75 3.71 13.89
N HIS A 43 -32.42 2.43 14.05
CA HIS A 43 -33.34 1.36 14.47
C HIS A 43 -34.55 1.14 13.55
N PHE A 44 -34.50 1.60 12.29
CA PHE A 44 -35.57 1.31 11.35
C PHE A 44 -35.62 -0.17 11.01
N ALA A 45 -36.84 -0.73 10.92
CA ALA A 45 -37.02 -2.08 10.40
C ALA A 45 -36.46 -2.17 8.96
N PRO A 46 -35.82 -3.28 8.55
CA PRO A 46 -35.13 -3.37 7.26
C PRO A 46 -35.98 -3.00 6.04
N GLY A 47 -37.27 -3.38 6.02
CA GLY A 47 -38.18 -3.01 4.94
C GLY A 47 -38.48 -1.51 4.89
N LYS A 48 -38.67 -0.86 6.05
CA LYS A 48 -38.86 0.60 6.14
C LYS A 48 -37.59 1.34 5.73
N ALA A 49 -36.42 0.86 6.16
CA ALA A 49 -35.12 1.46 5.80
C ALA A 49 -34.86 1.44 4.29
N ARG A 50 -35.15 0.32 3.60
CA ARG A 50 -35.05 0.24 2.13
C ARG A 50 -35.98 1.23 1.45
N LYS A 51 -37.25 1.30 1.87
CA LYS A 51 -38.23 2.24 1.31
C LYS A 51 -37.81 3.71 1.52
N ILE A 52 -37.24 4.02 2.69
CA ILE A 52 -36.67 5.35 2.97
C ILE A 52 -35.57 5.67 1.96
N LEU A 53 -34.62 4.75 1.73
CA LEU A 53 -33.53 4.98 0.77
C LEU A 53 -34.03 5.07 -0.66
N GLU A 54 -34.96 4.22 -1.08
CA GLU A 54 -35.61 4.33 -2.40
C GLU A 54 -36.21 5.73 -2.62
N ASN A 55 -36.93 6.24 -1.62
CA ASN A 55 -37.50 7.58 -1.68
C ASN A 55 -36.43 8.68 -1.63
N PHE A 56 -35.36 8.49 -0.84
CA PHE A 56 -34.21 9.40 -0.77
C PHE A 56 -33.52 9.52 -2.14
N PHE A 57 -33.28 8.40 -2.82
CA PHE A 57 -32.70 8.37 -4.17
C PHE A 57 -33.69 8.76 -5.29
N ALA A 58 -34.98 8.89 -4.98
CA ALA A 58 -35.98 9.44 -5.90
C ALA A 58 -36.22 10.95 -5.71
N ASP A 59 -35.77 11.53 -4.60
CA ASP A 59 -36.10 12.91 -4.23
C ASP A 59 -35.25 13.94 -4.99
N GLN A 60 -35.91 14.91 -5.61
CA GLN A 60 -35.26 15.93 -6.44
C GLN A 60 -34.38 16.87 -5.62
N PHE A 61 -34.77 17.21 -4.39
CA PHE A 61 -33.97 18.08 -3.54
C PHE A 61 -32.63 17.42 -3.18
N VAL A 62 -32.63 16.11 -2.92
CA VAL A 62 -31.40 15.34 -2.68
C VAL A 62 -30.50 15.35 -3.92
N ARG A 63 -31.07 15.17 -5.12
CA ARG A 63 -30.33 15.22 -6.40
C ARG A 63 -29.69 16.59 -6.61
N ASP A 64 -30.46 17.66 -6.44
CA ASP A 64 -29.98 19.03 -6.62
C ASP A 64 -28.89 19.37 -5.61
N LYS A 65 -29.06 18.97 -4.34
CA LYS A 65 -28.06 19.14 -3.28
C LYS A 65 -26.76 18.41 -3.61
N PHE A 66 -26.83 17.13 -3.98
CA PHE A 66 -25.63 16.38 -4.39
C PHE A 66 -24.98 16.97 -5.64
N GLN A 67 -25.75 17.53 -6.57
CA GLN A 67 -25.21 18.16 -7.77
C GLN A 67 -24.47 19.48 -7.47
N ALA A 68 -24.99 20.26 -6.53
CA ALA A 68 -24.38 21.52 -6.10
C ALA A 68 -23.15 21.28 -5.21
N ASP A 69 -23.30 20.46 -4.17
CA ASP A 69 -22.26 20.28 -3.16
C ASP A 69 -21.09 19.41 -3.65
N SER A 70 -21.31 18.46 -4.58
CA SER A 70 -20.20 17.64 -5.11
C SER A 70 -19.17 18.45 -5.89
N ARG A 71 -19.51 19.66 -6.34
CA ARG A 71 -18.61 20.56 -7.09
C ARG A 71 -17.85 21.52 -6.18
N ARG A 72 -18.23 21.61 -4.90
CA ARG A 72 -17.54 22.48 -3.93
C ARG A 72 -16.23 21.83 -3.53
N ALA A 73 -15.13 22.56 -3.61
CA ALA A 73 -13.84 22.08 -3.15
C ALA A 73 -13.88 21.76 -1.65
N GLY A 74 -13.16 20.72 -1.24
CA GLY A 74 -13.01 20.36 0.16
C GLY A 74 -14.10 19.47 0.75
N VAL A 75 -14.99 18.90 -0.07
CA VAL A 75 -16.12 18.08 0.39
C VAL A 75 -15.74 16.61 0.41
N CYS A 76 -15.90 15.97 1.57
CA CYS A 76 -15.88 14.52 1.70
C CYS A 76 -17.30 13.97 1.53
N PHE A 77 -17.50 13.07 0.57
CA PHE A 77 -18.83 12.58 0.23
C PHE A 77 -19.45 11.77 1.35
N ARG A 78 -18.68 11.05 2.18
CA ARG A 78 -19.26 10.33 3.34
C ARG A 78 -19.99 11.27 4.30
N ILE A 79 -19.43 12.47 4.51
CA ILE A 79 -20.01 13.50 5.37
C ILE A 79 -21.25 14.08 4.70
N LEU A 80 -21.12 14.54 3.45
CA LEU A 80 -22.21 15.11 2.68
C LEU A 80 -23.43 14.17 2.58
N ILE A 81 -23.20 12.90 2.26
CA ILE A 81 -24.25 11.90 2.07
C ILE A 81 -24.99 11.67 3.38
N ARG A 82 -24.27 11.49 4.49
CA ARG A 82 -24.87 11.27 5.81
C ARG A 82 -25.66 12.48 6.27
N GLU A 83 -25.10 13.69 6.14
CA GLU A 83 -25.79 14.93 6.48
C GLU A 83 -27.07 15.12 5.65
N SER A 84 -27.00 14.81 4.36
CA SER A 84 -28.17 14.90 3.48
C SER A 84 -29.24 13.88 3.82
N LEU A 85 -28.85 12.65 4.21
CA LEU A 85 -29.80 11.64 4.66
C LEU A 85 -30.49 12.06 5.97
N GLU A 86 -29.74 12.61 6.92
CA GLU A 86 -30.30 13.11 8.19
C GLU A 86 -31.25 14.29 8.00
N LEU A 87 -30.85 15.26 7.16
CA LEU A 87 -31.73 16.37 6.79
C LEU A 87 -33.00 15.88 6.11
N TYR A 88 -32.88 14.92 5.19
CA TYR A 88 -34.04 14.32 4.53
C TYR A 88 -34.98 13.62 5.52
N LEU A 89 -34.44 12.87 6.47
CA LEU A 89 -35.24 12.21 7.51
C LEU A 89 -36.02 13.22 8.36
N PHE A 90 -35.38 14.35 8.68
CA PHE A 90 -35.98 15.46 9.39
C PHE A 90 -37.10 16.14 8.59
N GLU A 91 -36.81 16.59 7.37
CA GLU A 91 -37.75 17.34 6.53
C GLU A 91 -39.00 16.52 6.18
N LYS A 92 -38.84 15.21 5.96
CA LYS A 92 -39.95 14.29 5.70
C LYS A 92 -40.62 13.77 6.98
N GLN A 93 -40.22 14.28 8.15
CA GLN A 93 -40.81 13.98 9.46
C GLN A 93 -40.85 12.47 9.77
N TYR A 94 -39.82 11.73 9.38
CA TYR A 94 -39.75 10.32 9.76
C TYR A 94 -39.62 10.20 11.28
N GLU A 95 -40.34 9.26 11.87
CA GLU A 95 -40.24 8.95 13.30
C GLU A 95 -39.33 7.73 13.52
N THR A 96 -38.46 7.84 14.52
CA THR A 96 -37.75 6.68 15.05
C THR A 96 -38.74 5.69 15.68
N PRO A 97 -38.35 4.43 15.92
CA PRO A 97 -39.24 3.46 16.58
C PRO A 97 -39.73 3.89 17.97
N SER A 98 -39.04 4.82 18.64
CA SER A 98 -39.45 5.40 19.92
C SER A 98 -40.43 6.58 19.78
N GLY A 99 -40.86 6.91 18.55
CA GLY A 99 -41.76 8.03 18.27
C GLY A 99 -41.07 9.39 18.38
N GLN A 100 -39.73 9.44 18.41
CA GLN A 100 -38.99 10.69 18.42
C GLN A 100 -38.77 11.16 16.98
N HIS A 101 -39.00 12.46 16.75
CA HIS A 101 -38.64 13.09 15.49
C HIS A 101 -37.14 13.39 15.44
N PHE A 102 -36.58 13.35 14.24
CA PHE A 102 -35.23 13.86 13.99
C PHE A 102 -35.20 15.36 14.32
N GLN A 103 -34.04 15.86 14.74
CA GLN A 103 -33.81 17.28 14.97
C GLN A 103 -32.94 17.85 13.85
N PRO A 104 -33.15 19.11 13.44
CA PRO A 104 -32.22 19.77 12.55
C PRO A 104 -30.92 19.98 13.33
N LEU A 105 -29.82 19.39 12.88
CA LEU A 105 -28.53 19.52 13.53
C LEU A 105 -27.66 20.47 12.71
N ASP A 106 -27.43 21.66 13.26
CA ASP A 106 -26.28 22.47 12.85
C ASP A 106 -25.01 21.75 13.33
N ASN A 107 -24.19 21.29 12.38
CA ASN A 107 -23.00 20.47 12.60
C ASN A 107 -23.30 19.07 13.16
N LEU A 108 -23.67 18.15 12.26
CA LEU A 108 -23.96 16.76 12.63
C LEU A 108 -22.68 16.07 13.16
N PRO A 109 -22.63 15.64 14.43
CA PRO A 109 -21.41 15.04 15.01
C PRO A 109 -21.03 13.77 14.24
N SER A 110 -19.74 13.37 14.30
CA SER A 110 -19.31 12.08 13.76
C SER A 110 -20.16 10.94 14.33
N ASP A 111 -20.48 9.95 13.52
CA ASP A 111 -21.28 8.79 13.91
C ASP A 111 -20.33 7.61 13.80
N PRO A 112 -19.80 7.11 14.94
CA PRO A 112 -18.76 6.09 14.91
C PRO A 112 -19.21 4.80 14.21
N PHE A 113 -20.52 4.49 14.22
CA PHE A 113 -21.02 3.33 13.51
C PHE A 113 -20.98 3.55 12.00
N PHE A 114 -21.54 4.67 11.51
CA PHE A 114 -21.52 5.02 10.10
C PHE A 114 -20.09 5.09 9.55
N ASP A 115 -19.22 5.81 10.25
CA ASP A 115 -17.84 6.04 9.83
C ASP A 115 -17.07 4.72 9.74
N ARG A 116 -17.24 3.80 10.71
CA ARG A 116 -16.62 2.46 10.65
C ARG A 116 -17.18 1.59 9.53
N GLN A 117 -18.49 1.64 9.26
CA GLN A 117 -19.07 0.91 8.13
C GLN A 117 -18.58 1.45 6.79
N TRP A 118 -18.46 2.77 6.67
CA TRP A 118 -17.88 3.41 5.49
C TRP A 118 -16.43 2.97 5.26
N ALA A 119 -15.58 3.09 6.28
CA ALA A 119 -14.17 2.70 6.18
C ALA A 119 -14.01 1.20 5.80
N ARG A 120 -14.80 0.30 6.39
CA ARG A 120 -14.82 -1.13 6.04
C ARG A 120 -15.23 -1.37 4.60
N GLU A 121 -16.21 -0.62 4.11
CA GLU A 121 -16.67 -0.74 2.73
C GLU A 121 -15.59 -0.31 1.73
N ILE A 122 -14.87 0.79 2.03
CA ILE A 122 -13.73 1.23 1.23
C ILE A 122 -12.63 0.17 1.19
N ILE A 123 -12.26 -0.43 2.32
CA ILE A 123 -11.27 -1.53 2.37
C ILE A 123 -11.78 -2.72 1.55
N ARG A 124 -13.03 -3.15 1.78
CA ARG A 124 -13.63 -4.33 1.12
C ARG A 124 -13.62 -4.18 -0.39
N GLU A 125 -14.03 -3.01 -0.90
CA GLU A 125 -14.07 -2.73 -2.33
C GLU A 125 -12.66 -2.60 -2.91
N THR A 126 -11.72 -1.99 -2.19
CA THR A 126 -10.30 -1.94 -2.58
C THR A 126 -9.73 -3.35 -2.73
N MET A 127 -9.87 -4.19 -1.70
CA MET A 127 -9.39 -5.58 -1.72
C MET A 127 -10.04 -6.40 -2.83
N ARG A 128 -11.32 -6.16 -3.13
CA ARG A 128 -12.01 -6.80 -4.27
C ARG A 128 -11.39 -6.40 -5.61
N ARG A 129 -11.13 -5.10 -5.82
CA ARG A 129 -10.48 -4.61 -7.05
C ARG A 129 -9.08 -5.18 -7.22
N VAL A 130 -8.29 -5.15 -6.15
CA VAL A 130 -6.94 -5.71 -6.12
C VAL A 130 -6.95 -7.21 -6.43
N ARG A 131 -7.86 -7.98 -5.81
CA ARG A 131 -8.02 -9.42 -6.11
C ARG A 131 -8.31 -9.68 -7.58
N ASN A 132 -9.19 -8.89 -8.20
CA ASN A 132 -9.51 -9.05 -9.61
C ASN A 132 -8.28 -8.81 -10.51
N ILE A 133 -7.48 -7.79 -10.19
CA ILE A 133 -6.22 -7.50 -10.90
C ILE A 133 -5.24 -8.68 -10.73
N CYS A 134 -5.05 -9.20 -9.51
CA CYS A 134 -4.20 -10.36 -9.27
C CYS A 134 -4.59 -11.56 -10.11
N VAL A 135 -5.88 -11.91 -10.08
CA VAL A 135 -6.40 -13.05 -10.83
C VAL A 135 -6.15 -12.89 -12.33
N SER A 136 -6.25 -11.67 -12.88
CA SER A 136 -5.98 -11.42 -14.30
C SER A 136 -4.50 -11.44 -14.69
N GLU A 137 -3.58 -11.08 -13.80
CA GLU A 137 -2.17 -10.86 -14.17
C GLU A 137 -1.17 -11.90 -13.64
N GLY A 138 -1.43 -12.45 -12.46
CA GLY A 138 -0.46 -13.27 -11.71
C GLY A 138 -1.08 -14.47 -11.00
N GLY A 139 -2.38 -14.69 -11.19
CA GLY A 139 -3.13 -15.76 -10.53
C GLY A 139 -3.47 -15.47 -9.06
N PRO A 140 -4.12 -16.43 -8.38
CA PRO A 140 -4.56 -16.27 -6.99
C PRO A 140 -3.38 -16.12 -6.01
N GLU A 141 -2.22 -16.71 -6.31
CA GLU A 141 -1.01 -16.68 -5.47
C GLU A 141 -0.48 -15.26 -5.21
N LEU A 142 -0.62 -14.36 -6.19
CA LEU A 142 -0.24 -12.96 -6.03
C LEU A 142 -1.12 -12.24 -4.99
N PHE A 143 -2.39 -12.62 -4.89
CA PHE A 143 -3.28 -12.07 -3.86
C PHE A 143 -2.98 -12.66 -2.47
N GLU A 144 -2.59 -13.93 -2.39
CA GLU A 144 -2.15 -14.54 -1.12
C GLU A 144 -0.91 -13.84 -0.56
N CYS A 145 0.02 -13.39 -1.41
CA CYS A 145 1.17 -12.57 -0.97
C CYS A 145 0.73 -11.30 -0.23
N LEU A 146 -0.34 -10.64 -0.68
CA LEU A 146 -0.89 -9.47 0.00
C LEU A 146 -1.46 -9.83 1.37
N LEU A 147 -2.16 -10.96 1.49
CA LEU A 147 -2.71 -11.40 2.77
C LEU A 147 -1.58 -11.72 3.76
N ASP A 148 -0.51 -12.35 3.31
CA ASP A 148 0.68 -12.58 4.12
C ASP A 148 1.33 -11.25 4.56
N ASP A 149 1.44 -10.26 3.67
CA ASP A 149 1.98 -8.93 3.99
C ASP A 149 1.13 -8.20 5.05
N LEU A 150 -0.19 -8.18 4.88
CA LEU A 150 -1.12 -7.55 5.81
C LEU A 150 -1.17 -8.25 7.18
N SER A 151 -0.83 -9.54 7.22
CA SER A 151 -0.69 -10.30 8.47
C SER A 151 0.69 -10.16 9.14
N ASN A 152 1.58 -9.34 8.57
CA ASN A 152 2.97 -9.18 9.01
C ASN A 152 3.74 -10.51 9.09
N ARG A 153 3.42 -11.46 8.21
CA ARG A 153 4.10 -12.77 8.19
C ARG A 153 5.49 -12.64 7.55
N SER A 154 6.51 -13.11 8.26
CA SER A 154 7.88 -13.19 7.74
C SER A 154 7.90 -13.94 6.41
N TYR A 155 8.76 -13.49 5.49
CA TYR A 155 8.93 -14.10 4.18
C TYR A 155 9.41 -15.55 4.27
N GLN A 156 10.12 -15.93 5.33
CA GLN A 156 10.58 -17.30 5.53
C GLN A 156 9.43 -18.26 5.88
N ASP A 157 8.41 -17.76 6.57
CA ASP A 157 7.30 -18.56 7.10
C ASP A 157 6.13 -18.68 6.13
N ARG A 158 6.19 -18.00 4.97
CA ARG A 158 5.11 -18.05 3.97
C ARG A 158 5.06 -19.41 3.28
N PRO A 159 3.87 -19.97 3.06
CA PRO A 159 3.71 -21.27 2.41
C PRO A 159 4.19 -21.24 0.95
N GLY A 160 4.52 -22.42 0.41
CA GLY A 160 4.88 -22.62 -1.00
C GLY A 160 6.38 -22.62 -1.30
N GLU A 161 6.73 -22.79 -2.57
CA GLU A 161 8.11 -23.01 -3.04
C GLU A 161 8.76 -21.77 -3.68
N LEU A 162 8.06 -20.62 -3.71
CA LEU A 162 8.60 -19.40 -4.28
C LEU A 162 9.86 -18.95 -3.55
N SER A 163 10.90 -18.54 -4.31
CA SER A 163 12.10 -17.93 -3.74
C SER A 163 11.79 -16.62 -3.00
N LEU A 164 12.64 -16.21 -2.06
CA LEU A 164 12.44 -14.97 -1.31
C LEU A 164 12.37 -13.77 -2.27
N ARG A 165 13.24 -13.74 -3.29
CA ARG A 165 13.20 -12.69 -4.33
C ARG A 165 11.85 -12.61 -5.05
N THR A 166 11.27 -13.76 -5.40
CA THR A 166 9.98 -13.80 -6.09
C THR A 166 8.86 -13.32 -5.17
N ARG A 167 8.88 -13.75 -3.90
CA ARG A 167 7.93 -13.29 -2.89
C ARG A 167 8.02 -11.77 -2.71
N TYR A 168 9.22 -11.22 -2.55
CA TYR A 168 9.40 -9.77 -2.38
C TYR A 168 8.92 -8.98 -3.59
N ARG A 169 9.28 -9.41 -4.79
CA ARG A 169 8.80 -8.78 -6.03
C ARG A 169 7.27 -8.79 -6.11
N ASN A 170 6.65 -9.93 -5.76
CA ASN A 170 5.20 -10.06 -5.75
C ASN A 170 4.56 -9.14 -4.70
N SER A 171 5.13 -9.07 -3.49
CA SER A 171 4.72 -8.16 -2.42
C SER A 171 4.83 -6.68 -2.82
N GLU A 172 5.93 -6.28 -3.44
CA GLU A 172 6.11 -4.92 -3.95
C GLU A 172 5.09 -4.58 -5.05
N LYS A 173 4.90 -5.51 -5.99
CA LYS A 173 3.93 -5.37 -7.08
C LYS A 173 2.50 -5.25 -6.53
N ILE A 174 2.11 -6.11 -5.60
CA ILE A 174 0.74 -6.14 -5.09
C ILE A 174 0.45 -4.96 -4.16
N LYS A 175 1.45 -4.51 -3.40
CA LYS A 175 1.40 -3.29 -2.61
C LYS A 175 1.14 -2.06 -3.48
N GLN A 176 1.80 -1.97 -4.64
CA GLN A 176 1.51 -0.91 -5.62
C GLN A 176 0.06 -0.95 -6.11
N TYR A 177 -0.49 -2.13 -6.39
CA TYR A 177 -1.91 -2.26 -6.75
C TYR A 177 -2.84 -1.87 -5.62
N LEU A 178 -2.52 -2.26 -4.38
CA LEU A 178 -3.31 -1.86 -3.21
C LEU A 178 -3.37 -0.34 -3.08
N ILE A 179 -2.21 0.33 -3.12
CA ILE A 179 -2.12 1.80 -3.03
C ILE A 179 -2.92 2.45 -4.17
N GLN A 180 -2.69 2.03 -5.42
CA GLN A 180 -3.36 2.61 -6.58
C GLN A 180 -4.88 2.44 -6.51
N GLN A 181 -5.37 1.27 -6.10
CA GLN A 181 -6.80 1.01 -6.01
C GLN A 181 -7.45 1.75 -4.82
N LEU A 182 -6.74 1.86 -3.69
CA LEU A 182 -7.22 2.62 -2.53
C LEU A 182 -7.29 4.11 -2.87
N GLU A 183 -6.23 4.67 -3.43
CA GLU A 183 -6.19 6.07 -3.89
C GLU A 183 -7.30 6.35 -4.92
N ALA A 184 -7.45 5.49 -5.94
CA ALA A 184 -8.49 5.65 -6.94
C ALA A 184 -9.90 5.59 -6.33
N LEU A 185 -10.12 4.75 -5.32
CA LEU A 185 -11.40 4.68 -4.61
C LEU A 185 -11.63 5.93 -3.76
N LEU A 186 -10.63 6.38 -3.00
CA LEU A 186 -10.72 7.62 -2.20
C LEU A 186 -10.96 8.86 -3.07
N MET A 187 -10.33 8.93 -4.24
CA MET A 187 -10.58 9.97 -5.24
C MET A 187 -12.05 10.02 -5.69
N SER A 188 -12.76 8.89 -5.65
CA SER A 188 -14.20 8.84 -5.96
C SER A 188 -15.10 9.21 -4.78
N THR A 189 -14.54 9.40 -3.58
CA THR A 189 -15.29 9.74 -2.36
C THR A 189 -15.08 11.18 -1.89
N ILE A 190 -14.35 11.99 -2.65
CA ILE A 190 -14.03 13.39 -2.32
C ILE A 190 -14.21 14.28 -3.55
N SER A 191 -14.44 15.57 -3.32
CA SER A 191 -14.54 16.56 -4.41
C SER A 191 -13.20 17.19 -4.82
N ASP A 192 -12.18 17.15 -3.95
CA ASP A 192 -10.85 17.71 -4.19
C ASP A 192 -9.76 16.64 -4.00
N PRO A 193 -9.01 16.30 -5.07
CA PRO A 193 -7.91 15.32 -5.01
C PRO A 193 -6.85 15.60 -3.95
N ARG A 194 -6.67 16.87 -3.56
CA ARG A 194 -5.67 17.26 -2.55
C ARG A 194 -6.00 16.68 -1.17
N LEU A 195 -7.23 16.21 -0.97
CA LEU A 195 -7.69 15.63 0.30
C LEU A 195 -7.48 14.12 0.41
N VAL A 196 -7.00 13.41 -0.63
CA VAL A 196 -6.84 11.95 -0.58
C VAL A 196 -6.06 11.50 0.64
N MET A 197 -4.89 12.09 0.88
CA MET A 197 -4.03 11.70 2.01
C MET A 197 -4.70 11.99 3.36
N GLN A 198 -5.42 13.10 3.46
CA GLN A 198 -6.17 13.45 4.67
C GLN A 198 -7.31 12.45 4.92
N GLU A 199 -8.07 12.09 3.88
CA GLU A 199 -9.16 11.12 4.02
C GLU A 199 -8.60 9.73 4.32
N TRP A 200 -7.49 9.32 3.71
CA TRP A 200 -6.81 8.07 4.02
C TRP A 200 -6.42 8.03 5.52
N GLN A 201 -5.77 9.08 6.02
CA GLN A 201 -5.43 9.19 7.44
C GLN A 201 -6.67 9.15 8.34
N ALA A 202 -7.77 9.80 7.93
CA ALA A 202 -9.02 9.76 8.67
C ALA A 202 -9.61 8.34 8.72
N LEU A 203 -9.59 7.58 7.62
CA LEU A 203 -10.02 6.18 7.61
C LEU A 203 -9.18 5.32 8.55
N HIS A 204 -7.85 5.51 8.57
CA HIS A 204 -6.97 4.80 9.50
C HIS A 204 -7.30 5.12 10.97
N GLN A 205 -7.60 6.38 11.29
CA GLN A 205 -8.02 6.75 12.64
C GLN A 205 -9.37 6.14 13.04
N ILE A 206 -10.26 5.87 12.07
CA ILE A 206 -11.55 5.22 12.30
C ILE A 206 -11.39 3.71 12.53
N LEU A 207 -10.43 3.07 11.85
CA LEU A 207 -10.11 1.65 11.96
C LEU A 207 -8.59 1.44 12.19
N PRO A 208 -8.07 1.82 13.37
CA PRO A 208 -6.63 1.71 13.66
C PRO A 208 -6.13 0.26 13.65
N GLU A 209 -7.02 -0.69 13.87
CA GLU A 209 -6.73 -2.12 13.79
C GLU A 209 -6.44 -2.63 12.36
N ASP A 210 -6.87 -1.91 11.33
CA ASP A 210 -6.78 -2.35 9.93
C ASP A 210 -5.50 -1.80 9.27
N ILE A 211 -4.47 -2.65 9.24
CA ILE A 211 -3.14 -2.36 8.65
C ILE A 211 -3.23 -1.88 7.19
N THR A 212 -4.26 -2.32 6.44
CA THR A 212 -4.54 -1.85 5.06
C THR A 212 -4.77 -0.35 4.94
N LEU A 213 -5.04 0.35 6.03
CA LEU A 213 -5.25 1.79 6.03
C LEU A 213 -4.06 2.58 6.56
N ASP A 214 -3.05 1.92 7.13
CA ASP A 214 -1.85 2.62 7.61
C ASP A 214 -1.00 3.11 6.41
N PRO A 215 -0.94 4.43 6.16
CA PRO A 215 -0.18 4.96 5.02
C PRO A 215 1.32 4.75 5.19
N GLU A 216 1.85 4.74 6.42
CA GLU A 216 3.27 4.55 6.68
C GLU A 216 3.67 3.12 6.34
N ILE A 217 2.90 2.14 6.81
CA ILE A 217 3.16 0.72 6.49
C ILE A 217 3.03 0.48 4.98
N LEU A 218 2.04 1.10 4.32
CA LEU A 218 1.82 0.94 2.88
C LEU A 218 2.76 1.76 2.00
N THR A 219 3.49 2.74 2.51
CA THR A 219 4.45 3.52 1.71
C THR A 219 5.91 3.23 2.04
N GLN A 220 6.20 2.65 3.20
CA GLN A 220 7.56 2.35 3.62
C GLN A 220 7.97 0.92 3.27
N HIS A 221 9.23 0.71 2.91
CA HIS A 221 9.79 -0.59 2.53
C HIS A 221 10.68 -1.13 3.65
N PHE A 222 10.10 -1.66 4.72
CA PHE A 222 10.88 -2.24 5.82
C PHE A 222 10.70 -3.75 5.89
N LEU A 223 11.78 -4.48 5.63
CA LEU A 223 11.89 -5.89 5.99
C LEU A 223 12.41 -6.02 7.42
N SER A 224 11.96 -7.06 8.11
CA SER A 224 12.51 -7.40 9.43
C SER A 224 14.00 -7.77 9.32
N SER A 225 14.77 -7.58 10.38
CA SER A 225 16.18 -8.03 10.42
C SER A 225 16.33 -9.53 10.12
N GLN A 226 15.33 -10.33 10.49
CA GLN A 226 15.29 -11.76 10.19
C GLN A 226 15.15 -12.01 8.68
N ASP A 227 14.18 -11.37 8.02
CA ASP A 227 13.98 -11.49 6.58
C ASP A 227 15.22 -10.97 5.84
N MET A 228 15.76 -9.81 6.22
CA MET A 228 16.99 -9.26 5.66
C MET A 228 18.15 -10.26 5.71
N GLY A 229 18.32 -10.97 6.84
CA GLY A 229 19.34 -12.01 6.98
C GLY A 229 19.07 -13.23 6.09
N ALA A 230 17.81 -13.64 5.95
CA ALA A 230 17.39 -14.72 5.07
C ALA A 230 17.73 -14.42 3.59
N PHE A 231 17.33 -13.23 3.14
CA PHE A 231 17.64 -12.75 1.80
C PHE A 231 19.14 -12.68 1.55
N TRP A 232 19.90 -12.18 2.53
CA TRP A 232 21.36 -12.10 2.41
C TRP A 232 22.00 -13.47 2.18
N LEU A 233 21.55 -14.51 2.88
CA LEU A 233 22.04 -15.87 2.70
C LEU A 233 21.66 -16.48 1.33
N GLU A 234 20.46 -16.22 0.84
CA GLU A 234 20.02 -16.62 -0.50
C GLU A 234 20.90 -15.95 -1.58
N LEU A 235 21.10 -14.62 -1.47
CA LEU A 235 21.91 -13.84 -2.41
C LEU A 235 23.37 -14.28 -2.43
N GLN A 236 23.93 -14.67 -1.29
CA GLN A 236 25.28 -15.22 -1.23
C GLN A 236 25.43 -16.53 -2.02
N SER A 237 24.36 -17.32 -2.08
CA SER A 237 24.35 -18.61 -2.75
C SER A 237 23.95 -18.50 -4.23
N GLU A 238 23.50 -17.31 -4.66
CA GLU A 238 23.11 -17.05 -6.05
C GLU A 238 24.33 -17.02 -6.97
N THR A 239 24.22 -17.69 -8.11
CA THR A 239 25.27 -17.68 -9.14
C THR A 239 25.23 -16.37 -9.92
N ILE A 240 26.36 -15.69 -10.05
CA ILE A 240 26.43 -14.45 -10.82
C ILE A 240 26.35 -14.75 -12.33
N PRO A 241 25.40 -14.14 -13.06
CA PRO A 241 25.24 -14.37 -14.50
C PRO A 241 26.52 -14.18 -15.29
N GLY A 242 26.88 -15.19 -16.09
CA GLY A 242 28.07 -15.18 -16.94
C GLY A 242 29.40 -15.26 -16.20
N LEU A 243 29.41 -15.67 -14.91
CA LEU A 243 30.62 -16.00 -14.15
C LEU A 243 30.65 -17.44 -13.64
N GLY A 244 29.49 -18.10 -13.49
CA GLY A 244 29.41 -19.49 -13.03
C GLY A 244 29.88 -19.71 -11.58
N ARG A 245 30.06 -18.62 -10.83
CA ARG A 245 30.48 -18.60 -9.42
C ARG A 245 29.41 -17.93 -8.58
N THR A 246 29.28 -18.35 -7.32
CA THR A 246 28.34 -17.70 -6.40
C THR A 246 28.86 -16.35 -5.93
N PHE A 247 27.97 -15.48 -5.46
CA PHE A 247 28.38 -14.22 -4.84
C PHE A 247 29.34 -14.46 -3.66
N ARG A 248 29.09 -15.49 -2.85
CA ARG A 248 29.99 -15.89 -1.76
C ARG A 248 31.39 -16.26 -2.28
N ASP A 249 31.46 -17.05 -3.35
CA ASP A 249 32.76 -17.47 -3.92
C ASP A 249 33.57 -16.28 -4.41
N LEU A 250 32.91 -15.23 -4.91
CA LEU A 250 33.58 -14.02 -5.36
C LEU A 250 34.10 -13.18 -4.18
N ILE A 251 33.29 -13.00 -3.15
CA ILE A 251 33.68 -12.19 -1.99
C ILE A 251 34.76 -12.89 -1.16
N GLN A 252 34.59 -14.19 -0.88
CA GLN A 252 35.42 -14.93 0.07
C GLN A 252 36.49 -15.79 -0.59
N GLY A 253 36.32 -16.17 -1.87
CA GLY A 253 37.23 -17.08 -2.55
C GLY A 253 38.64 -16.52 -2.74
N PRO A 254 39.68 -17.36 -2.60
CA PRO A 254 41.07 -16.94 -2.79
C PRO A 254 41.40 -16.62 -4.25
N GLU A 255 40.72 -17.23 -5.21
CA GLU A 255 40.98 -17.11 -6.66
C GLU A 255 40.11 -16.06 -7.36
N THR A 256 39.42 -15.18 -6.62
CA THR A 256 38.67 -14.09 -7.23
C THR A 256 39.61 -13.10 -7.91
N THR A 257 39.19 -12.55 -9.04
CA THR A 257 39.90 -11.50 -9.80
C THR A 257 39.17 -10.15 -9.70
N LEU A 258 39.91 -9.06 -9.92
CA LEU A 258 39.34 -7.71 -9.94
C LEU A 258 38.25 -7.57 -11.03
N ALA A 259 38.46 -8.16 -12.20
CA ALA A 259 37.51 -8.11 -13.31
C ALA A 259 36.17 -8.79 -12.97
N GLU A 260 36.19 -9.91 -12.25
CA GLU A 260 34.97 -10.58 -11.79
C GLU A 260 34.19 -9.72 -10.79
N LEU A 261 34.85 -9.05 -9.84
CA LEU A 261 34.20 -8.14 -8.89
C LEU A 261 33.60 -6.91 -9.58
N GLN A 262 34.32 -6.32 -10.53
CA GLN A 262 33.83 -5.19 -11.32
C GLN A 262 32.60 -5.57 -12.15
N LYS A 263 32.63 -6.74 -12.82
CA LYS A 263 31.48 -7.28 -13.56
C LYS A 263 30.31 -7.54 -12.63
N THR A 264 30.56 -8.10 -11.45
CA THR A 264 29.51 -8.35 -10.43
C THR A 264 28.85 -7.06 -9.99
N ARG A 265 29.61 -5.99 -9.70
CA ARG A 265 29.03 -4.68 -9.39
C ARG A 265 28.21 -4.09 -10.52
N GLN A 266 28.66 -4.26 -11.77
CA GLN A 266 27.86 -3.83 -12.93
C GLN A 266 26.53 -4.57 -12.99
N ILE A 267 26.54 -5.89 -12.78
CA ILE A 267 25.31 -6.70 -12.71
C ILE A 267 24.41 -6.22 -11.57
N ILE A 268 24.94 -6.01 -10.36
CA ILE A 268 24.14 -5.54 -9.22
C ILE A 268 23.52 -4.16 -9.50
N LYS A 269 24.27 -3.24 -10.12
CA LYS A 269 23.74 -1.92 -10.54
C LYS A 269 22.61 -2.04 -11.55
N LEU A 270 22.63 -3.08 -12.39
CA LEU A 270 21.59 -3.38 -13.36
C LEU A 270 20.42 -4.18 -12.75
N GLN A 271 20.54 -4.72 -11.54
CA GLN A 271 19.55 -5.57 -10.87
C GLN A 271 18.42 -4.80 -10.16
N ASN A 272 18.11 -3.57 -10.58
CA ASN A 272 16.99 -2.82 -9.98
C ASN A 272 15.97 -2.13 -10.92
N PRO A 273 15.70 -2.60 -12.16
CA PRO A 273 14.44 -2.26 -12.81
C PRO A 273 13.29 -3.10 -12.21
N GLY A 274 12.42 -2.46 -11.42
CA GLY A 274 11.15 -3.05 -10.97
C GLY A 274 11.13 -3.71 -9.59
N ASN A 275 11.89 -3.20 -8.61
CA ASN A 275 11.84 -3.59 -7.19
C ASN A 275 12.03 -5.10 -6.94
N THR A 276 13.00 -5.73 -7.62
CA THR A 276 13.26 -7.16 -7.45
C THR A 276 14.01 -7.49 -6.17
N LEU A 277 14.67 -6.51 -5.54
CA LEU A 277 15.37 -6.67 -4.27
C LEU A 277 15.22 -5.43 -3.39
N PRO A 278 15.23 -5.58 -2.06
CA PRO A 278 15.34 -4.47 -1.13
C PRO A 278 16.57 -3.60 -1.44
N PRO A 279 16.43 -2.25 -1.47
CA PRO A 279 17.54 -1.33 -1.75
C PRO A 279 18.76 -1.53 -0.83
N GLU A 280 18.52 -1.85 0.43
CA GLU A 280 19.54 -2.10 1.44
C GLU A 280 20.38 -3.33 1.10
N LEU A 281 19.79 -4.39 0.53
CA LEU A 281 20.52 -5.57 0.11
C LEU A 281 21.39 -5.27 -1.12
N LEU A 282 20.87 -4.52 -2.09
CA LEU A 282 21.64 -4.08 -3.24
C LEU A 282 22.84 -3.22 -2.81
N ALA A 283 22.61 -2.27 -1.91
CA ALA A 283 23.67 -1.46 -1.32
C ALA A 283 24.71 -2.33 -0.60
N ALA A 284 24.26 -3.31 0.19
CA ALA A 284 25.16 -4.22 0.88
C ALA A 284 26.03 -5.02 -0.10
N MET A 285 25.43 -5.63 -1.14
CA MET A 285 26.19 -6.37 -2.15
C MET A 285 27.23 -5.49 -2.86
N LEU A 286 26.87 -4.25 -3.21
CA LEU A 286 27.78 -3.29 -3.84
C LEU A 286 28.96 -2.92 -2.92
N TYR A 287 28.67 -2.59 -1.66
CA TYR A 287 29.68 -2.19 -0.70
C TYR A 287 30.58 -3.36 -0.30
N THR A 288 30.06 -4.58 -0.24
CA THR A 288 30.87 -5.78 -0.03
C THR A 288 31.85 -5.98 -1.19
N CYS A 289 31.41 -5.83 -2.46
CA CYS A 289 32.32 -5.90 -3.60
C CYS A 289 33.43 -4.85 -3.50
N LEU A 290 33.07 -3.59 -3.20
CA LEU A 290 34.03 -2.49 -3.04
C LEU A 290 35.03 -2.74 -1.92
N ALA A 291 34.59 -3.29 -0.78
CA ALA A 291 35.46 -3.67 0.32
C ALA A 291 36.50 -4.71 -0.13
N VAL A 292 36.08 -5.74 -0.87
CA VAL A 292 36.98 -6.78 -1.38
C VAL A 292 37.93 -6.23 -2.44
N GLU A 293 37.46 -5.39 -3.36
CA GLU A 293 38.31 -4.73 -4.36
C GLU A 293 39.43 -3.92 -3.70
N LEU A 294 39.08 -3.13 -2.69
CA LEU A 294 40.04 -2.34 -1.93
C LEU A 294 41.02 -3.22 -1.17
N LEU A 295 40.54 -4.23 -0.44
CA LEU A 295 41.37 -5.05 0.43
C LEU A 295 42.31 -5.97 -0.35
N LYS A 296 41.81 -6.69 -1.37
CA LYS A 296 42.58 -7.69 -2.12
C LYS A 296 43.45 -7.10 -3.23
N PHE A 297 43.01 -6.04 -3.90
CA PHE A 297 43.67 -5.55 -5.13
C PHE A 297 44.26 -4.16 -5.02
N ASN A 298 44.19 -3.51 -3.84
CA ASN A 298 44.60 -2.10 -3.68
C ASN A 298 43.99 -1.21 -4.77
N ALA A 299 42.75 -1.48 -5.17
CA ALA A 299 42.11 -0.77 -6.28
C ALA A 299 42.17 0.74 -6.03
N SER A 300 42.70 1.48 -7.00
CA SER A 300 42.81 2.94 -6.92
C SER A 300 41.42 3.54 -6.78
N LEU A 301 41.16 4.19 -5.65
CA LEU A 301 39.91 4.89 -5.41
C LEU A 301 40.00 6.30 -6.00
N SER A 302 38.93 6.75 -6.67
CA SER A 302 38.82 8.16 -7.03
C SER A 302 38.66 9.03 -5.78
N GLU A 303 39.01 10.31 -5.88
CA GLU A 303 38.86 11.27 -4.77
C GLU A 303 37.41 11.32 -4.24
N SER A 304 36.42 11.26 -5.14
CA SER A 304 35.00 11.17 -4.79
C SER A 304 34.61 9.89 -4.04
N GLN A 305 35.29 8.77 -4.32
CA GLN A 305 35.07 7.50 -3.61
C GLN A 305 35.71 7.55 -2.23
N LEU A 306 36.89 8.14 -2.08
CA LEU A 306 37.55 8.32 -0.79
C LEU A 306 36.69 9.12 0.20
N GLN A 307 35.90 10.08 -0.28
CA GLN A 307 35.01 10.89 0.55
C GLN A 307 33.73 10.15 1.00
N THR A 308 33.19 9.26 0.17
CA THR A 308 31.84 8.68 0.37
C THR A 308 31.85 7.21 0.82
N LEU A 309 32.88 6.46 0.46
CA LEU A 309 33.01 5.04 0.76
C LEU A 309 33.17 4.74 2.26
N PRO A 310 33.92 5.52 3.08
CA PRO A 310 34.03 5.27 4.52
C PRO A 310 32.66 5.22 5.22
N ARG A 311 31.78 6.18 4.94
CA ARG A 311 30.42 6.21 5.50
C ARG A 311 29.60 4.98 5.08
N SER A 312 29.78 4.54 3.84
CA SER A 312 29.08 3.37 3.30
C SER A 312 29.57 2.06 3.92
N LEU A 313 30.87 1.94 4.17
CA LEU A 313 31.49 0.80 4.87
C LEU A 313 31.13 0.79 6.35
N PHE A 314 31.12 1.95 7.00
CA PHE A 314 30.63 2.10 8.36
C PHE A 314 29.17 1.62 8.45
N TRP A 315 28.29 2.10 7.56
CA TRP A 315 26.91 1.62 7.50
C TRP A 315 26.84 0.10 7.33
N LEU A 316 27.62 -0.48 6.40
CA LEU A 316 27.67 -1.92 6.17
C LEU A 316 28.08 -2.69 7.43
N SER A 317 29.08 -2.20 8.18
CA SER A 317 29.55 -2.83 9.43
C SER A 317 28.48 -2.91 10.52
N LYS A 318 27.51 -1.98 10.52
CA LYS A 318 26.46 -1.86 11.54
C LYS A 318 25.23 -2.72 11.24
N GLN A 319 25.14 -3.30 10.06
CA GLN A 319 23.99 -4.12 9.67
C GLN A 319 24.02 -5.47 10.41
N GLN A 320 23.16 -5.63 11.42
CA GLN A 320 23.16 -6.82 12.27
C GLN A 320 22.73 -8.10 11.53
N TRP A 321 21.96 -7.95 10.46
CA TRP A 321 21.45 -9.02 9.61
C TRP A 321 22.50 -9.57 8.63
N LEU A 322 23.66 -8.92 8.47
CA LEU A 322 24.78 -9.46 7.72
C LEU A 322 25.55 -10.51 8.54
N ASP A 323 26.13 -11.47 7.83
CA ASP A 323 27.00 -12.47 8.46
C ASP A 323 28.28 -11.81 9.06
N PRO A 324 28.87 -12.43 10.10
CA PRO A 324 30.04 -11.84 10.77
C PRO A 324 31.24 -11.57 9.86
N GLN A 325 31.45 -12.37 8.81
CA GLN A 325 32.60 -12.21 7.92
C GLN A 325 32.43 -10.98 7.04
N THR A 326 31.24 -10.77 6.48
CA THR A 326 30.93 -9.57 5.69
C THR A 326 31.10 -8.29 6.51
N ARG A 327 30.66 -8.28 7.77
CA ARG A 327 30.87 -7.13 8.66
C ARG A 327 32.34 -6.88 8.94
N LYS A 328 33.13 -7.93 9.15
CA LYS A 328 34.58 -7.82 9.36
C LYS A 328 35.29 -7.24 8.13
N LEU A 329 34.90 -7.65 6.92
CA LEU A 329 35.41 -7.07 5.68
C LEU A 329 35.14 -5.56 5.60
N ALA A 330 33.94 -5.13 6.01
CA ALA A 330 33.57 -3.72 6.01
C ALA A 330 34.48 -2.89 6.94
N VAL A 331 34.70 -3.35 8.18
CA VAL A 331 35.56 -2.69 9.16
C VAL A 331 37.00 -2.59 8.65
N GLN A 332 37.56 -3.68 8.13
CA GLN A 332 38.93 -3.68 7.61
C GLN A 332 39.11 -2.75 6.41
N ALA A 333 38.11 -2.70 5.52
CA ALA A 333 38.13 -1.80 4.38
C ALA A 333 38.04 -0.32 4.83
N GLU A 334 37.23 -0.02 5.84
CA GLU A 334 37.11 1.32 6.42
C GLU A 334 38.44 1.79 7.02
N GLU A 335 39.07 0.96 7.86
CA GLU A 335 40.38 1.22 8.47
C GLU A 335 41.45 1.50 7.41
N LYS A 336 41.45 0.72 6.31
CA LYS A 336 42.39 0.92 5.21
C LYS A 336 42.21 2.28 4.53
N ILE A 337 40.98 2.74 4.31
CA ILE A 337 40.75 4.08 3.73
C ILE A 337 41.24 5.17 4.69
N GLN A 338 40.96 5.04 5.98
CA GLN A 338 41.43 6.01 6.99
C GLN A 338 42.95 6.14 6.98
N HIS A 339 43.68 5.03 6.83
CA HIS A 339 45.13 5.05 6.68
C HIS A 339 45.59 5.73 5.37
N LEU A 340 44.91 5.48 4.25
CA LEU A 340 45.23 6.11 2.97
C LEU A 340 45.02 7.63 3.01
N THR A 341 43.97 8.11 3.70
CA THR A 341 43.68 9.54 3.86
C THR A 341 44.55 10.24 4.90
N ALA A 342 45.14 9.50 5.84
CA ALA A 342 46.04 10.06 6.85
C ALA A 342 47.52 10.10 6.38
N SER A 343 47.84 9.40 5.28
CA SER A 343 49.20 9.26 4.75
C SER A 343 49.46 10.10 3.49
N GLY A 344 48.44 10.80 2.99
CA GLY A 344 48.55 11.81 1.92
C GLY A 344 48.23 13.18 2.48
#